data_AF-A0A2J9E6D8-F1
#
_entry.id   AF-A0A2J9E6D8-F1
#
_cell.length_a   1.000
_cell.length_b   1.000
_cell.length_c   1.000
_cell.angle_alpha   90.00
_cell.angle_beta   90.00
_cell.angle_gamma   90.00
#
_symmetry.space_group_name_H-M   'P 1'
#
loop_
_entity.id
_entity.type
_entity.pdbx_description
1 polymer ?
#
loop_
_entity_poly.entity_id
_entity_poly.type
_entity_poly.pdbx_seq_one_letter_code
_entity_poly.pdbx_strand_id
1 'polypeptide(L)'
;MAFHPWADRPSEARDRLRTLLSRHYRLEQYDLFFAPSLHVARILLSQLFLRQEQARNQTRYATHYPVTELNVLPAVPLMAGNISFVAHVALPQGRVRPLQAAMQQGVVDASESFASVLHEVVIAHAGLFVARLDRHADLPGGLVLVALRTADFSTLVRSELRLFEQGLPLAAPVLAALGRLREQGWRPYNHASVEAISLNAPQPLISSHTPGMPFASFSLPPRLLAALSPASDLELWPQQGYLLVRATQRGGARKQTNLTPHILRRVQALFNPGGESEKSE
;
A
#
# COMPACT_ATOMS: atom_id res chain seq x y z
N MET A 1 24.88 -31.14 1.98
CA MET A 1 24.03 -29.94 2.00
C MET A 1 23.76 -29.56 3.44
N ALA A 2 24.47 -28.56 3.97
CA ALA A 2 24.38 -28.18 5.39
C ALA A 2 23.22 -27.20 5.60
N PHE A 3 22.24 -27.58 6.42
CA PHE A 3 21.18 -26.69 6.89
C PHE A 3 21.78 -25.73 7.93
N HIS A 4 21.73 -24.41 7.67
CA HIS A 4 22.13 -23.39 8.63
C HIS A 4 21.17 -23.34 9.84
N PRO A 5 21.65 -23.03 11.06
CA PRO A 5 20.89 -23.15 12.32
C PRO A 5 19.81 -22.07 12.55
N TRP A 6 19.42 -21.34 11.49
CA TRP A 6 18.38 -20.31 11.50
C TRP A 6 17.36 -20.51 10.38
N ALA A 7 17.25 -21.73 9.86
CA ALA A 7 16.19 -22.11 8.94
C ALA A 7 14.85 -22.22 9.70
N ASP A 8 14.31 -21.06 10.10
CA ASP A 8 12.91 -20.92 10.53
C ASP A 8 12.06 -21.63 9.47
N ARG A 9 11.18 -22.55 9.89
CA ARG A 9 10.25 -23.16 8.94
C ARG A 9 9.47 -22.04 8.24
N PRO A 10 9.05 -22.19 6.96
CA PRO A 10 8.35 -21.12 6.25
C PRO A 10 7.10 -20.57 6.98
N SER A 11 6.45 -21.37 7.81
CA SER A 11 5.38 -20.94 8.71
C SER A 11 5.87 -20.06 9.87
N GLU A 12 6.93 -20.48 10.55
CA GLU A 12 7.53 -19.77 11.69
C GLU A 12 8.11 -18.41 11.25
N ALA A 13 8.77 -18.37 10.10
CA ALA A 13 9.27 -17.11 9.52
C ALA A 13 8.12 -16.12 9.24
N ARG A 14 6.98 -16.61 8.74
CA ARG A 14 5.79 -15.77 8.51
C ARG A 14 5.19 -15.26 9.82
N ASP A 15 5.06 -16.11 10.82
CA ASP A 15 4.50 -15.72 12.12
C ASP A 15 5.40 -14.74 12.87
N ARG A 16 6.71 -14.92 12.74
CA ARG A 16 7.70 -13.96 13.22
C ARG A 16 7.58 -12.61 12.52
N LEU A 17 7.52 -12.60 11.19
CA LEU A 17 7.34 -11.37 10.41
C LEU A 17 6.04 -10.66 10.82
N ARG A 18 4.94 -11.39 10.91
CA ARG A 18 3.64 -10.90 11.37
C ARG A 18 3.73 -10.24 12.75
N THR A 19 4.36 -10.90 13.71
CA THR A 19 4.53 -10.37 15.07
C THR A 19 5.36 -9.09 15.07
N LEU A 20 6.44 -9.05 14.28
CA LEU A 20 7.28 -7.86 14.16
C LEU A 20 6.52 -6.70 13.52
N LEU A 21 5.81 -6.92 12.41
CA LEU A 21 5.02 -5.88 11.75
C LEU A 21 3.90 -5.38 12.67
N SER A 22 3.20 -6.29 13.35
CA SER A 22 2.16 -5.92 14.31
C SER A 22 2.69 -4.99 15.38
N ARG A 23 3.88 -5.28 15.93
CA ARG A 23 4.51 -4.45 16.96
C ARG A 23 5.01 -3.10 16.42
N HIS A 24 5.65 -3.08 15.27
CA HIS A 24 6.21 -1.84 14.70
C HIS A 24 5.13 -0.86 14.24
N TYR A 25 4.02 -1.40 13.72
CA TYR A 25 2.92 -0.65 13.10
C TYR A 25 1.63 -0.63 13.93
N ARG A 26 1.68 -1.06 15.19
CA ARG A 26 0.53 -1.03 16.12
C ARG A 26 -0.74 -1.67 15.53
N LEU A 27 -0.58 -2.87 15.01
CA LEU A 27 -1.64 -3.61 14.33
C LEU A 27 -2.27 -4.68 15.23
N GLU A 28 -2.23 -4.51 16.56
CA GLU A 28 -2.70 -5.51 17.52
C GLU A 28 -4.19 -5.85 17.36
N GLN A 29 -4.97 -4.91 16.82
CA GLN A 29 -6.40 -5.06 16.51
C GLN A 29 -6.67 -5.67 15.12
N TYR A 30 -5.63 -6.05 14.38
CA TYR A 30 -5.72 -6.60 13.04
C TYR A 30 -5.15 -8.00 12.96
N ASP A 31 -5.87 -8.86 12.25
CA ASP A 31 -5.35 -10.10 11.72
C ASP A 31 -4.61 -9.82 10.40
N LEU A 32 -3.33 -10.18 10.36
CA LEU A 32 -2.43 -9.86 9.24
C LEU A 32 -2.22 -11.08 8.34
N PHE A 33 -2.28 -10.89 7.03
CA PHE A 33 -2.00 -11.90 6.02
C PHE A 33 -1.09 -11.33 4.94
N PHE A 34 -0.35 -12.21 4.25
CA PHE A 34 0.56 -11.83 3.20
C PHE A 34 0.11 -12.38 1.84
N ALA A 35 0.31 -11.58 0.80
CA ALA A 35 0.16 -11.97 -0.59
C ALA A 35 1.38 -11.52 -1.40
N PRO A 36 1.73 -12.21 -2.51
CA PRO A 36 2.90 -11.86 -3.29
C PRO A 36 2.74 -10.57 -4.11
N SER A 37 1.50 -10.17 -4.39
CA SER A 37 1.18 -8.96 -5.15
C SER A 37 -0.24 -8.48 -4.88
N LEU A 38 -0.53 -7.22 -5.24
CA LEU A 38 -1.89 -6.66 -5.15
C LEU A 38 -2.86 -7.43 -6.04
N HIS A 39 -2.39 -7.92 -7.19
CA HIS A 39 -3.21 -8.73 -8.08
C HIS A 39 -3.67 -10.03 -7.43
N VAL A 40 -2.74 -10.77 -6.79
CA VAL A 40 -3.07 -12.01 -6.08
C VAL A 40 -3.97 -11.71 -4.88
N ALA A 41 -3.67 -10.66 -4.11
CA ALA A 41 -4.54 -10.24 -3.01
C ALA A 41 -5.97 -9.95 -3.48
N ARG A 42 -6.14 -9.29 -4.64
CA ARG A 42 -7.45 -9.00 -5.22
C ARG A 42 -8.21 -10.28 -5.58
N ILE A 43 -7.54 -11.25 -6.20
CA ILE A 43 -8.15 -12.55 -6.53
C ILE A 43 -8.60 -13.27 -5.26
N LEU A 44 -7.72 -13.37 -4.26
CA LEU A 44 -8.02 -14.06 -2.99
C LEU A 44 -9.19 -13.42 -2.26
N LEU A 45 -9.19 -12.10 -2.12
CA LEU A 45 -10.30 -11.39 -1.49
C LEU A 45 -11.58 -11.57 -2.31
N SER A 46 -11.53 -11.45 -3.64
CA SER A 46 -12.72 -11.63 -4.48
C SER A 46 -13.33 -13.02 -4.32
N GLN A 47 -12.50 -14.07 -4.28
CA GLN A 47 -12.96 -15.44 -4.05
C GLN A 47 -13.55 -15.61 -2.65
N LEU A 48 -12.93 -15.04 -1.63
CA LEU A 48 -13.41 -15.12 -0.26
C LEU A 48 -14.78 -14.44 -0.10
N PHE A 49 -14.92 -13.20 -0.55
CA PHE A 49 -16.17 -12.47 -0.42
C PHE A 49 -17.28 -13.05 -1.31
N LEU A 50 -16.94 -13.61 -2.48
CA LEU A 50 -17.88 -14.38 -3.30
C LEU A 50 -18.42 -15.58 -2.52
N ARG A 51 -17.55 -16.38 -1.90
CA ARG A 51 -17.96 -17.53 -1.07
C ARG A 51 -18.80 -17.12 0.12
N GLN A 52 -18.45 -16.01 0.77
CA GLN A 52 -19.24 -15.47 1.88
C GLN A 52 -20.65 -15.09 1.45
N GLU A 53 -20.79 -14.39 0.32
CA GLU A 53 -22.10 -13.97 -0.17
C GLU A 53 -22.91 -15.18 -0.65
N GLN A 54 -22.28 -16.17 -1.27
CA GLN A 54 -22.92 -17.45 -1.61
C GLN A 54 -23.44 -18.17 -0.37
N ALA A 55 -22.60 -18.33 0.66
CA ALA A 55 -22.99 -18.96 1.92
C ALA A 55 -24.14 -18.19 2.59
N ARG A 56 -24.08 -16.85 2.63
CA ARG A 56 -25.12 -15.99 3.21
C ARG A 56 -26.45 -16.13 2.46
N ASN A 57 -26.40 -16.16 1.13
CA ASN A 57 -27.60 -16.36 0.31
C ASN A 57 -28.19 -17.75 0.54
N GLN A 58 -27.37 -18.80 0.52
CA GLN A 58 -27.81 -20.16 0.83
C GLN A 58 -28.50 -20.27 2.19
N THR A 59 -27.95 -19.65 3.25
CA THR A 59 -28.59 -19.63 4.57
C THR A 59 -29.95 -18.92 4.54
N ARG A 60 -30.04 -17.76 3.87
CA ARG A 60 -31.32 -17.02 3.73
C ARG A 60 -32.39 -17.85 3.02
N TYR A 61 -32.01 -18.54 1.95
CA TYR A 61 -32.92 -19.42 1.19
C TYR A 61 -33.33 -20.65 2.00
N ALA A 62 -32.40 -21.33 2.67
CA ALA A 62 -32.69 -22.49 3.52
C ALA A 62 -33.60 -22.19 4.71
N THR A 63 -33.67 -20.92 5.15
CA THR A 63 -34.55 -20.51 6.25
C THR A 63 -36.01 -20.32 5.80
N HIS A 64 -36.25 -20.07 4.50
CA HIS A 64 -37.58 -19.72 3.98
C HIS A 64 -38.21 -20.81 3.11
N TYR A 65 -37.43 -21.78 2.60
CA TYR A 65 -37.92 -22.80 1.67
C TYR A 65 -37.62 -24.22 2.19
N PRO A 66 -38.54 -25.18 1.99
CA PRO A 66 -38.33 -26.57 2.36
C PRO A 66 -37.14 -27.18 1.59
N VAL A 67 -36.42 -28.11 2.23
CA VAL A 67 -35.14 -28.69 1.77
C VAL A 67 -35.21 -29.27 0.34
N THR A 68 -36.40 -29.68 -0.11
CA THR A 68 -36.67 -30.19 -1.46
C THR A 68 -36.47 -29.16 -2.58
N GLU A 69 -36.52 -27.86 -2.27
CA GLU A 69 -36.39 -26.76 -3.25
C GLU A 69 -34.96 -26.17 -3.30
N LEU A 70 -34.07 -26.61 -2.42
CA LEU A 70 -32.66 -26.15 -2.36
C LEU A 70 -31.80 -26.61 -3.54
N ASN A 71 -32.26 -27.53 -4.39
CA ASN A 71 -31.53 -27.94 -5.59
C ASN A 71 -31.61 -26.91 -6.74
N VAL A 72 -32.51 -25.92 -6.64
CA VAL A 72 -32.66 -24.85 -7.65
C VAL A 72 -32.31 -23.51 -7.00
N LEU A 73 -31.05 -23.36 -6.57
CA LEU A 73 -30.57 -22.08 -6.08
C LEU A 73 -30.48 -21.09 -7.28
N PRO A 74 -31.09 -19.91 -7.21
CA PRO A 74 -30.88 -18.89 -8.23
C PRO A 74 -29.39 -18.54 -8.27
N ALA A 75 -28.82 -18.53 -9.47
CA ALA A 75 -27.42 -18.18 -9.68
C ALA A 75 -27.15 -16.84 -9.01
N VAL A 76 -26.31 -16.84 -7.96
CA VAL A 76 -25.80 -15.60 -7.36
C VAL A 76 -25.21 -14.80 -8.53
N PRO A 77 -25.65 -13.54 -8.75
CA PRO A 77 -25.15 -12.77 -9.88
C PRO A 77 -23.62 -12.77 -9.84
N LEU A 78 -23.00 -13.20 -10.94
CA LEU A 78 -21.56 -13.33 -11.17
C LEU A 78 -20.75 -12.04 -10.92
N MET A 79 -21.41 -10.94 -10.54
CA MET A 79 -20.78 -9.67 -10.17
C MET A 79 -20.04 -9.68 -8.83
N ALA A 80 -20.25 -10.69 -7.98
CA ALA A 80 -19.51 -10.85 -6.72
C ALA A 80 -18.03 -11.26 -6.90
N GLY A 81 -17.50 -11.26 -8.12
CA GLY A 81 -16.17 -11.76 -8.47
C GLY A 81 -15.07 -10.72 -8.70
N ASN A 82 -15.33 -9.41 -8.57
CA ASN A 82 -14.31 -8.40 -8.87
C ASN A 82 -14.28 -7.28 -7.83
N ILE A 83 -13.63 -7.55 -6.70
CA ILE A 83 -13.37 -6.52 -5.70
C ILE A 83 -12.48 -5.46 -6.30
N SER A 84 -12.93 -4.21 -6.20
CA SER A 84 -12.11 -3.07 -6.55
C SER A 84 -11.17 -2.75 -5.39
N PHE A 85 -9.90 -2.47 -5.71
CA PHE A 85 -8.98 -1.86 -4.78
C PHE A 85 -9.07 -0.35 -4.95
N VAL A 86 -9.50 0.33 -3.90
CA VAL A 86 -9.71 1.77 -3.91
C VAL A 86 -8.55 2.43 -3.19
N ALA A 87 -7.67 3.08 -3.96
CA ALA A 87 -6.51 3.76 -3.42
C ALA A 87 -6.93 4.86 -2.42
N HIS A 88 -6.39 4.78 -1.20
CA HIS A 88 -6.55 5.83 -0.19
C HIS A 88 -5.89 7.14 -0.66
N VAL A 89 -4.76 7.03 -1.35
CA VAL A 89 -4.09 8.15 -2.02
C VAL A 89 -4.14 7.88 -3.52
N ALA A 90 -4.87 8.73 -4.25
CA ALA A 90 -5.00 8.60 -5.70
C ALA A 90 -3.75 9.18 -6.38
N LEU A 91 -2.89 8.30 -6.90
CA LEU A 91 -1.80 8.67 -7.78
C LEU A 91 -2.26 8.74 -9.25
N PRO A 92 -1.62 9.59 -10.08
CA PRO A 92 -0.48 10.45 -9.75
C PRO A 92 -0.85 11.77 -9.05
N GLN A 93 -2.12 12.15 -8.94
CA GLN A 93 -2.52 13.47 -8.44
C GLN A 93 -2.21 13.71 -6.96
N GLY A 94 -1.98 12.67 -6.17
CA GLY A 94 -1.69 12.78 -4.74
C GLY A 94 -2.89 13.23 -3.90
N ARG A 95 -4.12 12.95 -4.35
CA ARG A 95 -5.32 13.29 -3.59
C ARG A 95 -5.61 12.23 -2.53
N VAL A 96 -5.75 12.64 -1.28
CA VAL A 96 -6.15 11.76 -0.19
C VAL A 96 -7.68 11.64 -0.20
N ARG A 97 -8.19 10.41 -0.28
CA ARG A 97 -9.62 10.11 -0.22
C ARG A 97 -10.04 9.83 1.22
N PRO A 98 -11.23 10.22 1.66
CA PRO A 98 -11.76 9.77 2.94
C PRO A 98 -11.85 8.24 3.00
N LEU A 99 -11.32 7.62 4.04
CA LEU A 99 -11.30 6.15 4.18
C LEU A 99 -12.70 5.54 4.14
N GLN A 100 -13.69 6.19 4.76
CA GLN A 100 -15.08 5.73 4.74
C GLN A 100 -15.63 5.62 3.32
N ALA A 101 -15.35 6.61 2.46
CA ALA A 101 -15.78 6.59 1.07
C ALA A 101 -15.04 5.49 0.28
N ALA A 102 -13.75 5.27 0.55
CA ALA A 102 -12.98 4.19 -0.08
C ALA A 102 -13.53 2.80 0.29
N MET A 103 -13.85 2.59 1.58
CA MET A 103 -14.42 1.34 2.10
C MET A 103 -15.81 1.03 1.54
N GLN A 104 -16.61 2.05 1.22
CA GLN A 104 -17.92 1.85 0.59
C GLN A 104 -17.81 1.38 -0.87
N GLN A 105 -16.70 1.68 -1.55
CA GLN A 105 -16.49 1.36 -2.97
C GLN A 105 -15.73 0.04 -3.17
N GLY A 106 -15.02 -0.44 -2.14
CA GLY A 106 -14.21 -1.65 -2.23
C GLY A 106 -13.22 -1.78 -1.07
N VAL A 107 -12.15 -2.56 -1.31
CA VAL A 107 -11.08 -2.74 -0.33
C VAL A 107 -10.08 -1.60 -0.44
N VAL A 108 -9.70 -1.01 0.69
CA VAL A 108 -8.78 0.12 0.72
C VAL A 108 -7.37 -0.32 0.31
N ASP A 109 -6.82 0.27 -0.74
CA ASP A 109 -5.39 0.19 -1.04
C ASP A 109 -4.67 1.34 -0.32
N ALA A 110 -4.00 0.97 0.76
CA ALA A 110 -3.26 1.85 1.64
C ALA A 110 -1.76 1.91 1.30
N SER A 111 -1.30 1.39 0.15
CA SER A 111 0.14 1.30 -0.19
C SER A 111 0.91 2.62 -0.07
N GLU A 112 0.25 3.76 -0.30
CA GLU A 112 0.82 5.12 -0.26
C GLU A 112 0.55 5.86 1.07
N SER A 113 -0.10 5.19 2.03
CA SER A 113 -0.51 5.78 3.32
C SER A 113 -0.08 4.95 4.52
N PHE A 114 0.04 3.63 4.36
CA PHE A 114 0.60 2.73 5.34
C PHE A 114 2.08 3.06 5.54
N ALA A 115 2.55 3.05 6.79
CA ALA A 115 3.91 3.43 7.18
C ALA A 115 4.35 4.84 6.74
N SER A 116 3.41 5.72 6.36
CA SER A 116 3.67 7.13 6.06
C SER A 116 3.08 8.04 7.13
N VAL A 117 3.09 9.36 6.88
CA VAL A 117 2.41 10.38 7.70
C VAL A 117 0.91 10.08 7.93
N LEU A 118 0.27 9.31 7.05
CA LEU A 118 -1.15 8.93 7.15
C LEU A 118 -1.38 7.60 7.85
N HIS A 119 -0.34 6.95 8.39
CA HIS A 119 -0.43 5.62 8.96
C HIS A 119 -1.48 5.52 10.07
N GLU A 120 -1.42 6.41 11.06
CA GLU A 120 -2.35 6.41 12.21
C GLU A 120 -3.81 6.59 11.76
N VAL A 121 -4.05 7.36 10.68
CA VAL A 121 -5.39 7.53 10.10
C VAL A 121 -5.91 6.21 9.52
N VAL A 122 -5.05 5.46 8.82
CA VAL A 122 -5.39 4.13 8.29
C VAL A 122 -5.70 3.17 9.43
N ILE A 123 -4.87 3.12 10.46
CA ILE A 123 -5.03 2.18 11.59
C ILE A 123 -6.25 2.52 12.45
N ALA A 124 -6.60 3.80 12.57
CA ALA A 124 -7.77 4.23 13.31
C ALA A 124 -9.09 3.88 12.60
N HIS A 125 -9.15 3.98 11.28
CA HIS A 125 -10.43 3.99 10.56
C HIS A 125 -10.64 2.84 9.56
N ALA A 126 -9.59 2.19 9.06
CA ALA A 126 -9.76 1.12 8.09
C ALA A 126 -10.23 -0.17 8.78
N GLY A 127 -11.30 -0.79 8.26
CA GLY A 127 -11.73 -2.14 8.67
C GLY A 127 -10.95 -3.26 7.94
N LEU A 128 -10.72 -3.08 6.64
CA LEU A 128 -9.91 -3.97 5.82
C LEU A 128 -9.09 -3.12 4.84
N PHE A 129 -7.77 -3.34 4.81
CA PHE A 129 -6.91 -2.69 3.83
C PHE A 129 -5.83 -3.63 3.31
N VAL A 130 -5.31 -3.28 2.14
CA VAL A 130 -4.11 -3.89 1.55
C VAL A 130 -3.01 -2.83 1.45
N ALA A 131 -1.76 -3.21 1.66
CA ALA A 131 -0.63 -2.29 1.53
C ALA A 131 0.62 -3.02 1.02
N ARG A 132 1.25 -2.45 -0.01
CA ARG A 132 2.59 -2.86 -0.40
C ARG A 132 3.61 -2.47 0.66
N LEU A 133 4.46 -3.41 1.05
CA LEU A 133 5.47 -3.19 2.08
C LEU A 133 6.79 -2.60 1.53
N ASP A 134 6.94 -2.55 0.21
CA ASP A 134 8.10 -2.00 -0.49
C ASP A 134 8.04 -0.50 -0.76
N ARG A 135 7.01 0.17 -0.24
CA ARG A 135 6.86 1.63 -0.31
C ARG A 135 7.40 2.28 0.96
N HIS A 136 6.51 2.72 1.83
CA HIS A 136 6.91 3.48 3.01
C HIS A 136 7.43 2.61 4.17
N ALA A 137 7.13 1.31 4.16
CA ALA A 137 7.66 0.37 5.17
C ALA A 137 9.11 -0.09 4.91
N ASP A 138 9.67 0.25 3.73
CA ASP A 138 11.07 0.01 3.38
C ASP A 138 11.51 -1.46 3.44
N LEU A 139 10.58 -2.37 3.11
CA LEU A 139 10.84 -3.79 3.02
C LEU A 139 11.08 -4.19 1.56
N PRO A 140 11.72 -5.35 1.30
CA PRO A 140 11.87 -5.85 -0.06
C PRO A 140 10.53 -6.07 -0.75
N GLY A 141 10.53 -5.97 -2.08
CA GLY A 141 9.38 -6.23 -2.94
C GLY A 141 8.85 -7.66 -2.83
N GLY A 142 7.63 -7.87 -3.33
CA GLY A 142 6.99 -9.19 -3.35
C GLY A 142 6.20 -9.53 -2.08
N LEU A 143 5.92 -8.53 -1.22
CA LEU A 143 4.97 -8.64 -0.11
C LEU A 143 3.92 -7.53 -0.16
N VAL A 144 2.67 -7.97 -0.15
CA VAL A 144 1.50 -7.16 0.16
C VAL A 144 0.94 -7.65 1.48
N LEU A 145 0.78 -6.72 2.41
CA LEU A 145 0.04 -6.92 3.65
C LEU A 145 -1.45 -6.82 3.34
N VAL A 146 -2.23 -7.78 3.82
CA VAL A 146 -3.68 -7.72 3.92
C VAL A 146 -4.00 -7.69 5.40
N ALA A 147 -4.58 -6.59 5.89
CA ALA A 147 -4.88 -6.39 7.29
C ALA A 147 -6.39 -6.30 7.49
N LEU A 148 -6.90 -7.17 8.36
CA LEU A 148 -8.33 -7.33 8.64
C LEU A 148 -8.61 -7.01 10.11
N ARG A 149 -9.44 -6.00 10.40
CA ARG A 149 -9.76 -5.64 11.79
C ARG A 149 -10.53 -6.78 12.43
N THR A 150 -10.02 -7.32 13.52
CA THR A 150 -10.55 -8.53 14.15
C THR A 150 -12.02 -8.38 14.56
N ALA A 151 -12.43 -7.19 15.02
CA ALA A 151 -13.80 -6.92 15.46
C ALA A 151 -14.83 -6.89 14.32
N ASP A 152 -14.41 -6.61 13.09
CA ASP A 152 -15.32 -6.36 11.97
C ASP A 152 -15.61 -7.64 11.16
N PHE A 153 -14.85 -8.71 11.38
CA PHE A 153 -14.89 -9.91 10.53
C PHE A 153 -14.95 -11.21 11.32
N SER A 154 -15.74 -12.16 10.80
CA SER A 154 -15.93 -13.47 11.43
C SER A 154 -14.64 -14.29 11.50
N THR A 155 -14.56 -15.20 12.48
CA THR A 155 -13.46 -16.19 12.59
C THR A 155 -13.33 -17.05 11.33
N LEU A 156 -14.43 -17.36 10.64
CA LEU A 156 -14.40 -18.15 9.41
C LEU A 156 -13.59 -17.47 8.29
N VAL A 157 -13.83 -16.17 8.05
CA VAL A 157 -13.06 -15.36 7.07
C VAL A 157 -11.57 -15.45 7.36
N ARG A 158 -11.22 -15.28 8.64
CA ARG A 158 -9.84 -15.25 9.09
C ARG A 158 -9.15 -16.61 8.89
N SER A 159 -9.86 -17.69 9.17
CA SER A 159 -9.38 -19.06 8.92
C SER A 159 -9.21 -19.33 7.42
N GLU A 160 -10.13 -18.89 6.56
CA GLU A 160 -10.01 -19.04 5.10
C GLU A 160 -8.81 -18.27 4.54
N LEU A 161 -8.61 -17.02 4.94
CA LEU A 161 -7.43 -16.24 4.55
C LEU A 161 -6.12 -16.91 4.99
N ARG A 162 -6.11 -17.51 6.19
CA ARG A 162 -4.95 -18.26 6.69
C ARG A 162 -4.66 -19.48 5.82
N LEU A 163 -5.69 -20.22 5.40
CA LEU A 163 -5.55 -21.37 4.50
C LEU A 163 -5.05 -20.94 3.12
N PHE A 164 -5.59 -19.85 2.57
CA PHE A 164 -5.11 -19.31 1.29
C PHE A 164 -3.64 -18.90 1.38
N GLU A 165 -3.25 -18.17 2.43
CA GLU A 165 -1.86 -17.75 2.64
C GLU A 165 -0.90 -18.95 2.71
N GLN A 166 -1.30 -20.07 3.31
CA GLN A 166 -0.48 -21.28 3.39
C GLN A 166 -0.12 -21.86 2.02
N GLY A 167 -0.99 -21.71 1.02
CA GLY A 167 -0.75 -22.16 -0.35
C GLY A 167 0.09 -21.23 -1.21
N LEU A 168 0.51 -20.06 -0.70
CA LEU A 168 1.23 -19.06 -1.50
C LEU A 168 2.76 -19.21 -1.38
N PRO A 169 3.51 -18.97 -2.48
CA PRO A 169 4.97 -19.05 -2.49
C PRO A 169 5.61 -17.79 -1.86
N LEU A 170 5.54 -17.67 -0.53
CA LEU A 170 5.96 -16.48 0.21
C LEU A 170 7.32 -16.63 0.92
N ALA A 171 7.96 -17.80 0.88
CA ALA A 171 9.15 -18.08 1.69
C ALA A 171 10.30 -17.08 1.43
N ALA A 172 10.70 -16.90 0.17
CA ALA A 172 11.78 -15.99 -0.19
C ALA A 172 11.51 -14.53 0.21
N PRO A 173 10.38 -13.90 -0.16
CA PRO A 173 10.13 -12.50 0.20
C PRO A 173 9.96 -12.29 1.72
N VAL A 174 9.42 -13.28 2.46
CA VAL A 174 9.32 -13.23 3.93
C VAL A 174 10.71 -13.24 4.58
N LEU A 175 11.60 -14.12 4.15
CA LEU A 175 12.96 -14.18 4.67
C LEU A 175 13.75 -12.90 4.34
N ALA A 176 13.57 -12.36 3.13
CA ALA A 176 14.18 -11.10 2.74
C ALA A 176 13.71 -9.93 3.62
N ALA A 177 12.40 -9.84 3.91
CA ALA A 177 11.84 -8.85 4.82
C ALA A 177 12.37 -8.99 6.25
N LEU A 178 12.45 -10.22 6.77
CA LEU A 178 13.07 -10.48 8.08
C LEU A 178 14.54 -10.09 8.12
N GLY A 179 15.27 -10.28 7.03
CA GLY A 179 16.66 -9.81 6.87
C GLY A 179 16.73 -8.29 6.99
N ARG A 180 15.93 -7.57 6.20
CA ARG A 180 15.87 -6.10 6.21
C ARG A 180 15.52 -5.53 7.58
N LEU A 181 14.58 -6.14 8.30
CA LEU A 181 14.17 -5.73 9.65
C LEU A 181 15.30 -5.82 10.69
N ARG A 182 16.33 -6.64 10.47
CA ARG A 182 17.47 -6.81 11.38
C ARG A 182 18.59 -5.79 11.13
N GLU A 183 18.56 -5.08 10.01
CA GLU A 183 19.57 -4.11 9.67
C GLU A 183 19.48 -2.88 10.59
N GLN A 184 20.61 -2.43 11.15
CA GLN A 184 20.65 -1.36 12.15
C GLN A 184 20.10 -0.01 11.62
N GLY A 185 20.13 0.19 10.30
CA GLY A 185 19.65 1.41 9.64
C GLY A 185 18.14 1.40 9.33
N TRP A 186 17.46 0.26 9.45
CA TRP A 186 16.04 0.18 9.10
C TRP A 186 15.19 0.96 10.12
N ARG A 187 14.28 1.78 9.60
CA ARG A 187 13.24 2.45 10.40
C ARG A 187 11.88 2.25 9.74
N PRO A 188 10.83 1.98 10.54
CA PRO A 188 9.53 1.57 10.00
C PRO A 188 8.78 2.64 9.23
N TYR A 189 8.96 3.93 9.55
CA TYR A 189 8.11 4.98 8.98
C TYR A 189 8.85 5.86 7.99
N ASN A 190 8.18 6.18 6.88
CA ASN A 190 8.50 7.37 6.09
C ASN A 190 7.78 8.58 6.70
N HIS A 191 8.55 9.52 7.22
CA HIS A 191 7.99 10.73 7.80
C HIS A 191 8.30 11.99 7.02
N ALA A 192 8.77 11.82 5.79
CA ALA A 192 8.87 12.92 4.85
C ALA A 192 7.50 13.57 4.68
N SER A 193 7.45 14.88 4.83
CA SER A 193 6.30 15.72 4.54
C SER A 193 6.71 16.76 3.52
N VAL A 194 5.88 16.97 2.51
CA VAL A 194 6.08 17.95 1.45
C VAL A 194 4.85 18.84 1.36
N GLU A 195 5.05 20.13 1.60
CA GLU A 195 4.01 21.14 1.49
C GLU A 195 3.71 21.47 0.02
N ALA A 196 2.72 22.33 -0.21
CA ALA A 196 2.45 22.84 -1.53
C ALA A 196 3.69 23.56 -2.09
N ILE A 197 4.07 23.23 -3.32
CA ILE A 197 5.20 23.81 -4.03
C ILE A 197 4.67 24.67 -5.18
N SER A 198 5.22 25.88 -5.29
CA SER A 198 5.11 26.74 -6.45
C SER A 198 6.51 27.16 -6.89
N LEU A 199 6.86 26.87 -8.14
CA LEU A 199 8.15 27.17 -8.72
C LEU A 199 7.96 27.86 -10.06
N ASN A 200 8.83 28.83 -10.36
CA ASN A 200 8.94 29.43 -11.68
C ASN A 200 10.10 28.73 -12.41
N ALA A 201 9.84 27.70 -13.23
CA ALA A 201 10.90 27.02 -13.99
C ALA A 201 10.38 26.29 -15.24
N PRO A 202 11.07 26.43 -16.38
CA PRO A 202 10.74 27.33 -17.51
C PRO A 202 9.27 27.75 -17.72
N GLN A 203 8.32 27.09 -17.07
CA GLN A 203 6.91 27.45 -16.95
C GLN A 203 6.51 27.42 -15.46
N PRO A 204 5.39 28.04 -15.05
CA PRO A 204 4.94 27.92 -13.66
C PRO A 204 4.61 26.45 -13.33
N LEU A 205 5.30 25.90 -12.33
CA LEU A 205 5.06 24.56 -11.81
C LEU A 205 4.37 24.66 -10.45
N ILE A 206 3.14 24.19 -10.40
CA ILE A 206 2.34 24.15 -9.18
C ILE A 206 2.08 22.68 -8.83
N SER A 207 2.38 22.31 -7.60
CA SER A 207 2.13 20.95 -7.14
C SER A 207 0.64 20.70 -6.93
N SER A 208 0.17 19.51 -7.31
CA SER A 208 -1.24 19.11 -7.26
C SER A 208 -1.58 18.15 -6.10
N HIS A 209 -0.57 17.67 -5.37
CA HIS A 209 -0.75 16.74 -4.26
C HIS A 209 -1.36 17.43 -3.04
N THR A 210 -1.95 16.61 -2.17
CA THR A 210 -2.39 17.08 -0.84
C THR A 210 -1.14 17.45 -0.02
N PRO A 211 -1.03 18.66 0.55
CA PRO A 211 0.11 19.04 1.37
C PRO A 211 0.32 18.07 2.54
N GLY A 212 1.58 17.85 2.92
CA GLY A 212 1.96 16.94 3.97
C GLY A 212 2.40 15.55 3.49
N MET A 213 2.19 15.21 2.22
CA MET A 213 2.48 13.89 1.67
C MET A 213 3.99 13.65 1.47
N PRO A 214 4.45 12.38 1.45
CA PRO A 214 5.87 12.02 1.25
C PRO A 214 6.30 12.09 -0.23
N PHE A 215 5.75 13.01 -1.00
CA PHE A 215 6.07 13.26 -2.40
C PHE A 215 5.47 14.58 -2.84
N ALA A 216 5.95 15.12 -3.96
CA ALA A 216 5.28 16.17 -4.70
C ALA A 216 4.84 15.66 -6.07
N SER A 217 3.69 16.12 -6.56
CA SER A 217 3.18 15.75 -7.88
C SER A 217 2.90 16.99 -8.73
N PHE A 218 3.42 17.01 -9.95
CA PHE A 218 3.33 18.14 -10.88
C PHE A 218 2.68 17.68 -12.18
N SER A 219 1.73 18.47 -12.68
CA SER A 219 1.24 18.29 -14.04
C SER A 219 2.24 18.92 -15.01
N LEU A 220 2.66 18.16 -16.01
CA LEU A 220 3.67 18.56 -16.98
C LEU A 220 3.22 18.21 -18.40
N PRO A 221 3.49 19.09 -19.38
CA PRO A 221 3.38 18.76 -20.79
C PRO A 221 4.21 17.52 -21.15
N PRO A 222 3.72 16.65 -22.06
CA PRO A 222 4.42 15.43 -22.46
C PRO A 222 5.87 15.67 -22.96
N ARG A 223 6.12 16.81 -23.62
CA ARG A 223 7.47 17.19 -24.10
C ARG A 223 8.48 17.34 -22.97
N LEU A 224 8.07 17.96 -21.85
CA LEU A 224 8.95 18.14 -20.69
C LEU A 224 9.15 16.82 -19.95
N LEU A 225 8.11 15.99 -19.83
CA LEU A 225 8.25 14.65 -19.24
C LEU A 225 9.19 13.76 -20.04
N ALA A 226 9.13 13.81 -21.37
CA ALA A 226 10.00 13.02 -22.25
C ALA A 226 11.49 13.41 -22.16
N ALA A 227 11.79 14.65 -21.73
CA ALA A 227 13.16 15.12 -21.53
C ALA A 227 13.77 14.66 -20.19
N LEU A 228 12.95 14.16 -19.25
CA LEU A 228 13.42 13.72 -17.95
C LEU A 228 13.94 12.28 -18.02
N SER A 229 15.10 12.04 -17.41
CA SER A 229 15.62 10.69 -17.22
C SER A 229 14.99 10.03 -15.99
N PRO A 230 14.61 8.73 -16.05
CA PRO A 230 14.15 7.99 -14.88
C PRO A 230 15.20 7.98 -13.77
N ALA A 231 14.76 8.16 -12.54
CA ALA A 231 15.59 8.03 -11.34
C ALA A 231 14.78 7.36 -10.22
N SER A 232 15.44 6.84 -9.19
CA SER A 232 14.79 6.11 -8.10
C SER A 232 13.80 6.96 -7.30
N ASP A 233 13.98 8.28 -7.29
CA ASP A 233 13.12 9.25 -6.64
C ASP A 233 12.02 9.81 -7.56
N LEU A 234 11.99 9.44 -8.84
CA LEU A 234 11.08 10.00 -9.84
C LEU A 234 10.13 8.92 -10.38
N GLU A 235 8.84 9.19 -10.37
CA GLU A 235 7.85 8.41 -11.10
C GLU A 235 7.26 9.27 -12.23
N LEU A 236 7.52 8.87 -13.47
CA LEU A 236 7.04 9.54 -14.68
C LEU A 236 5.76 8.86 -15.16
N TRP A 237 4.69 9.63 -15.34
CA TRP A 237 3.39 9.18 -15.82
C TRP A 237 3.09 9.88 -17.16
N PRO A 238 3.73 9.45 -18.26
CA PRO A 238 3.69 10.18 -19.53
C PRO A 238 2.29 10.23 -20.14
N GLN A 239 1.49 9.16 -20.00
CA GLN A 239 0.12 9.11 -20.53
C GLN A 239 -0.84 10.04 -19.77
N GLN A 240 -0.60 10.25 -18.48
CA GLN A 240 -1.42 11.10 -17.62
C GLN A 240 -0.87 12.54 -17.53
N GLY A 241 0.35 12.79 -18.00
CA GLY A 241 0.99 14.11 -17.94
C GLY A 241 1.43 14.49 -16.52
N TYR A 242 1.97 13.56 -15.74
CA TYR A 242 2.43 13.84 -14.38
C TYR A 242 3.88 13.41 -14.11
N LEU A 243 4.57 14.23 -13.31
CA LEU A 243 5.82 13.90 -12.63
C LEU A 243 5.55 13.83 -11.13
N LEU A 244 5.91 12.71 -10.51
CA LEU A 244 5.92 12.57 -9.07
C LEU A 244 7.35 12.46 -8.56
N VAL A 245 7.72 13.31 -7.61
CA VAL A 245 9.03 13.34 -6.96
C VAL A 245 8.86 12.83 -5.54
N ARG A 246 9.43 11.66 -5.25
CA ARG A 246 9.35 10.98 -3.95
C ARG A 246 10.24 11.68 -2.92
N ALA A 247 9.72 11.77 -1.70
CA ALA A 247 10.45 12.26 -0.56
C ALA A 247 10.58 11.11 0.45
N THR A 248 11.81 10.82 0.88
CA THR A 248 12.07 9.72 1.81
C THR A 248 12.92 10.23 2.95
N GLN A 249 12.37 10.20 4.14
CA GLN A 249 13.14 10.36 5.37
C GLN A 249 12.59 9.36 6.38
N ARG A 250 13.49 8.52 6.88
CA ARG A 250 13.15 7.37 7.70
C ARG A 250 13.23 7.74 9.18
N GLY A 251 12.24 7.31 9.97
CA GLY A 251 12.16 7.65 11.39
C GLY A 251 11.18 6.80 12.19
N GLY A 252 10.95 7.20 13.44
CA GLY A 252 9.88 6.65 14.27
C GLY A 252 8.51 7.30 13.98
N ALA A 253 7.44 6.68 14.46
CA ALA A 253 6.05 7.02 14.12
C ALA A 253 5.61 8.48 14.36
N ARG A 254 6.26 9.22 15.26
CA ARG A 254 5.77 10.51 15.77
C ARG A 254 6.42 11.75 15.17
N LYS A 255 7.58 11.62 14.54
CA LYS A 255 8.30 12.78 13.99
C LYS A 255 7.89 12.95 12.55
N GLN A 256 7.60 14.16 12.09
CA GLN A 256 7.52 14.51 10.67
C GLN A 256 8.68 15.44 10.33
N THR A 257 9.20 15.32 9.12
CA THR A 257 10.30 16.15 8.64
C THR A 257 9.86 16.81 7.33
N ASN A 258 9.79 18.14 7.33
CA ASN A 258 9.47 18.90 6.13
C ASN A 258 10.65 18.85 5.15
N LEU A 259 10.45 18.20 4.01
CA LEU A 259 11.42 18.06 2.92
C LEU A 259 11.09 18.93 1.71
N THR A 260 10.17 19.88 1.83
CA THR A 260 9.82 20.83 0.77
C THR A 260 11.07 21.51 0.18
N PRO A 261 12.04 22.02 0.97
CA PRO A 261 13.26 22.62 0.43
C PRO A 261 14.16 21.65 -0.36
N HIS A 262 14.12 20.36 -0.01
CA HIS A 262 14.86 19.33 -0.74
C HIS A 262 14.19 19.05 -2.09
N ILE A 263 12.87 18.89 -2.10
CA ILE A 263 12.11 18.67 -3.32
C ILE A 263 12.19 19.88 -4.25
N LEU A 264 12.12 21.11 -3.72
CA LEU A 264 12.30 22.34 -4.49
C LEU A 264 13.63 22.35 -5.25
N ARG A 265 14.74 22.10 -4.56
CA ARG A 265 16.07 22.01 -5.18
C ARG A 265 16.15 20.89 -6.20
N ARG A 266 15.57 19.73 -5.90
CA ARG A 266 15.54 18.59 -6.83
C ARG A 266 14.79 18.92 -8.11
N VAL A 267 13.59 19.51 -8.00
CA VAL A 267 12.78 19.93 -9.15
C VAL A 267 13.49 21.02 -9.95
N GLN A 268 14.10 22.01 -9.29
CA GLN A 268 14.91 23.04 -9.97
C GLN A 268 16.06 22.41 -10.77
N ALA A 269 16.79 21.45 -10.20
CA ALA A 269 17.88 20.76 -10.89
C ALA A 269 17.42 19.95 -12.10
N LEU A 270 16.18 19.42 -12.10
CA LEU A 270 15.62 18.70 -13.26
C LEU A 270 15.39 19.60 -14.46
N PHE A 271 15.08 20.88 -14.25
CA PHE A 271 14.74 21.83 -15.31
C PHE A 271 15.83 22.86 -15.60
N ASN A 272 16.78 23.06 -14.68
CA ASN A 272 17.94 23.95 -14.82
C ASN A 272 19.23 23.20 -14.45
N PRO A 273 19.71 22.25 -15.28
CA PRO A 273 20.89 21.43 -14.96
C PRO A 273 22.22 22.21 -14.96
N GLY A 274 22.24 23.48 -15.38
CA GLY A 274 23.47 24.28 -15.57
C GLY A 274 23.75 25.35 -14.51
N GLY A 275 23.08 25.33 -13.36
CA GLY A 275 23.26 26.33 -12.29
C GLY A 275 24.34 25.98 -11.27
N GLU A 276 25.53 25.53 -11.70
CA GLU A 276 26.70 25.50 -10.81
C GLU A 276 27.39 26.87 -10.85
N SER A 277 27.27 27.60 -9.73
CA SER A 277 28.25 28.54 -9.19
C SER A 277 29.11 29.36 -10.15
N GLU A 278 28.55 30.42 -10.74
CA GLU A 278 29.31 31.67 -10.86
C GLU A 278 29.34 32.34 -9.48
N LYS A 279 30.34 31.97 -8.68
CA LYS A 279 30.95 32.88 -7.73
C LYS A 279 32.41 33.05 -8.13
N SER A 280 32.63 33.96 -9.06
CA SER A 280 33.86 34.73 -9.14
C SER A 280 33.84 35.76 -8.02
N GLU A 281 34.74 35.59 -7.05
CA GLU A 281 35.72 36.57 -6.51
C GLU A 281 36.34 36.02 -5.22
#